data_AF-A0A957RA08-F1
#
_entry.id   AF-A0A957RA08-F1
#
_cell.length_a   1.000
_cell.length_b   1.000
_cell.length_c   1.000
_cell.angle_alpha   90.00
_cell.angle_beta   90.00
_cell.angle_gamma   90.00
#
_symmetry.space_group_name_H-M   'P 1'
#
loop_
_entity.id
_entity.type
_entity.pdbx_description
1 polymer ?
#
loop_
_entity_poly.entity_id
_entity_poly.type
_entity_poly.pdbx_seq_one_letter_code
_entity_poly.pdbx_strand_id
1 'polypeptide(L)'
;MRLFEKAKRYGIWNPSDIDFRQDAADWQRLDATEREVLLHLTSLFQAGEEAVTADILPLIMTVAAEGRLEEEMYLTTFLFEEAKHTDFFRRFLDEVAGALCF
;
A
#
# COMPACT_ATOMS: atom_id res chain seq x y z
N MET A 1 -16.06 8.27 15.12
CA MET A 1 -15.76 6.88 15.57
C MET A 1 -16.11 5.74 14.60
N ARG A 2 -17.20 5.79 13.80
CA ARG A 2 -17.66 4.65 12.97
C ARG A 2 -16.59 4.05 12.04
N LEU A 3 -15.77 4.89 11.41
CA LEU A 3 -14.73 4.44 10.46
C LEU A 3 -13.55 3.81 11.20
N PHE A 4 -13.10 4.37 12.31
CA PHE A 4 -12.05 3.79 13.15
C PHE A 4 -12.42 2.38 13.66
N GLU A 5 -13.68 2.18 14.08
CA GLU A 5 -14.17 0.83 14.46
C GLU A 5 -14.17 -0.16 13.30
N LYS A 6 -14.49 0.31 12.08
CA LYS A 6 -14.41 -0.53 10.88
C LYS A 6 -12.97 -0.87 10.53
N ALA A 7 -12.06 0.10 10.61
CA ALA A 7 -10.64 -0.10 10.32
C ALA A 7 -10.04 -1.20 11.21
N LYS A 8 -10.29 -1.15 12.52
CA LYS A 8 -9.83 -2.20 13.44
C LYS A 8 -10.36 -3.61 13.14
N ARG A 9 -11.56 -3.72 12.55
CA ARG A 9 -12.20 -5.02 12.28
C ARG A 9 -11.81 -5.59 10.92
N TYR A 10 -11.63 -4.72 9.92
CA TYR A 10 -11.49 -5.12 8.53
C TYR A 10 -10.11 -4.82 7.94
N GLY A 11 -9.34 -3.91 8.55
CA GLY A 11 -7.97 -3.55 8.16
C GLY A 11 -6.87 -4.42 8.78
N ILE A 12 -7.20 -5.64 9.19
CA ILE A 12 -6.27 -6.53 9.91
C ILE A 12 -5.40 -7.41 8.98
N TRP A 13 -5.51 -7.23 7.67
CA TRP A 13 -4.66 -7.93 6.71
C TRP A 13 -3.21 -7.48 6.86
N ASN A 14 -2.28 -8.40 6.64
CA ASN A 14 -0.85 -8.17 6.70
C ASN A 14 -0.27 -8.55 5.32
N PRO A 15 0.41 -7.63 4.63
CA PRO A 15 1.05 -7.95 3.37
C PRO A 15 1.88 -9.22 3.51
N SER A 16 2.72 -9.33 4.55
CA SER A 16 3.65 -10.45 4.79
C SER A 16 3.03 -11.85 4.78
N ASP A 17 1.72 -11.96 4.99
CA ASP A 17 1.00 -13.25 4.98
C ASP A 17 0.54 -13.67 3.57
N ILE A 18 0.71 -12.80 2.57
CA ILE A 18 0.39 -13.07 1.16
C ILE A 18 1.51 -13.91 0.54
N ASP A 19 1.12 -15.05 -0.02
CA ASP A 19 1.98 -16.00 -0.72
C ASP A 19 2.04 -15.70 -2.22
N PHE A 20 3.16 -15.13 -2.67
CA PHE A 20 3.39 -14.75 -4.07
C PHE A 20 3.98 -15.86 -4.96
N ARG A 21 4.10 -17.11 -4.46
CA ARG A 21 4.75 -18.19 -5.24
C ARG A 21 4.06 -18.46 -6.57
N GLN A 22 2.73 -18.39 -6.61
CA GLN A 22 1.98 -18.61 -7.85
C GLN A 22 2.14 -17.43 -8.82
N ASP A 23 2.05 -16.19 -8.32
CA ASP A 23 2.28 -14.97 -9.09
C ASP A 23 3.67 -14.96 -9.73
N ALA A 24 4.71 -15.37 -8.99
CA ALA A 24 6.07 -15.51 -9.52
C ALA A 24 6.15 -16.54 -10.67
N ALA A 25 5.44 -17.65 -10.55
CA ALA A 25 5.39 -18.66 -11.61
C ALA A 25 4.62 -18.16 -12.85
N ASP A 26 3.53 -17.41 -12.65
CA ASP A 26 2.72 -16.87 -13.73
C ASP A 26 3.41 -15.69 -14.43
N TRP A 27 4.15 -14.86 -13.69
CA TRP A 27 5.00 -13.81 -14.26
C TRP A 27 5.99 -14.36 -15.30
N GLN A 28 6.57 -15.54 -15.04
CA GLN A 28 7.49 -16.18 -15.98
C GLN A 28 6.82 -16.68 -17.27
N ARG A 29 5.50 -16.80 -17.30
CA ARG A 29 4.73 -17.23 -18.48
C ARG A 29 4.31 -16.08 -19.38
N LEU A 30 4.31 -14.85 -18.86
CA LEU A 30 3.99 -13.65 -19.61
C LEU A 30 5.07 -13.35 -20.65
N ASP A 31 4.66 -12.78 -21.78
CA ASP A 31 5.59 -12.23 -22.76
C ASP A 31 6.19 -10.88 -22.30
N ALA A 32 7.14 -10.37 -23.07
CA ALA A 32 7.86 -9.14 -22.71
C ALA A 32 6.94 -7.90 -22.65
N THR A 33 5.97 -7.82 -23.55
CA THR A 33 5.03 -6.68 -23.61
C THR A 33 4.08 -6.72 -22.42
N GLU A 34 3.56 -7.89 -22.09
CA GLU A 34 2.70 -8.10 -20.93
C GLU A 34 3.40 -7.72 -19.63
N ARG A 35 4.66 -8.16 -19.46
CA ARG A 35 5.49 -7.78 -18.29
C ARG A 35 5.75 -6.29 -18.24
N GLU A 36 6.06 -5.65 -19.37
CA GLU A 36 6.33 -4.21 -19.42
C GLU A 36 5.08 -3.41 -19.00
N VAL A 37 3.91 -3.76 -19.52
CA VAL A 37 2.64 -3.09 -19.18
C VAL A 37 2.32 -3.25 -17.69
N LEU A 38 2.44 -4.47 -17.15
CA LEU A 38 2.17 -4.71 -15.74
C LEU A 38 3.19 -4.03 -14.84
N LEU A 39 4.48 -4.08 -15.17
CA LEU A 39 5.52 -3.42 -14.39
C LEU A 39 5.31 -1.89 -14.37
N HIS A 40 4.97 -1.30 -15.53
CA HIS A 40 4.67 0.12 -15.60
C HIS A 40 3.49 0.47 -14.70
N LEU A 41 2.37 -0.26 -14.79
CA LEU A 41 1.21 -0.01 -13.94
C LEU A 41 1.53 -0.17 -12.45
N THR A 42 2.21 -1.25 -12.07
CA THR A 42 2.63 -1.49 -10.68
C THR A 42 3.54 -0.39 -10.17
N SER A 43 4.45 0.15 -11.00
CA SER A 43 5.33 1.26 -10.60
C SER A 43 4.55 2.54 -10.29
N LEU A 44 3.47 2.82 -11.02
CA LEU A 44 2.60 3.97 -10.75
C LEU A 44 1.89 3.82 -9.41
N PHE A 45 1.40 2.62 -9.09
CA PHE A 45 0.82 2.32 -7.78
C PHE A 45 1.86 2.45 -6.67
N GLN A 46 3.02 1.79 -6.78
CA GLN A 46 4.09 1.88 -5.77
C GLN A 46 4.42 3.35 -5.42
N ALA A 47 4.68 4.17 -6.43
CA ALA A 47 4.99 5.58 -6.24
C ALA A 47 3.81 6.36 -5.64
N GLY A 48 2.59 6.02 -6.06
CA GLY A 48 1.36 6.61 -5.51
C GLY A 48 1.16 6.28 -4.03
N GLU A 49 1.31 5.02 -3.63
CA GLU A 49 1.16 4.58 -2.24
C GLU A 49 2.22 5.20 -1.33
N GLU A 50 3.48 5.27 -1.79
CA GLU A 50 4.55 5.98 -1.08
C GLU A 50 4.22 7.46 -0.89
N ALA A 51 3.73 8.13 -1.94
CA ALA A 51 3.38 9.54 -1.91
C ALA A 51 2.23 9.81 -0.92
N VAL A 52 1.12 9.07 -0.99
CA VAL A 52 -0.01 9.29 -0.06
C VAL A 52 0.36 8.96 1.38
N THR A 53 1.21 7.95 1.61
CA THR A 53 1.73 7.61 2.94
C THR A 53 2.53 8.79 3.54
N ALA A 54 3.37 9.45 2.74
CA ALA A 54 4.14 10.60 3.19
C ALA A 54 3.28 11.87 3.31
N ASP A 55 2.43 12.12 2.32
CA ASP A 55 1.72 13.38 2.12
C ASP A 55 0.44 13.51 2.95
N ILE A 56 -0.02 12.44 3.60
CA ILE A 56 -1.16 12.51 4.55
C ILE A 56 -0.77 13.13 5.90
N LEU A 57 0.52 13.17 6.25
CA LEU A 57 1.00 13.65 7.54
C LEU A 57 0.59 15.10 7.85
N PRO A 58 0.68 16.08 6.93
CA PRO A 58 0.19 17.44 7.16
C PRO A 58 -1.31 17.50 7.48
N LEU A 59 -2.13 16.63 6.88
CA LEU A 59 -3.56 16.57 7.19
C LEU A 59 -3.80 16.08 8.62
N ILE A 60 -3.11 15.02 9.03
CA ILE A 60 -3.16 14.51 10.41
C ILE A 60 -2.83 15.63 11.40
N MET A 61 -1.74 16.35 11.17
CA MET A 61 -1.31 17.46 12.03
C MET A 61 -2.34 18.58 12.09
N THR A 62 -2.97 18.92 10.97
CA THR A 62 -4.02 19.94 10.92
C THR A 62 -5.25 19.52 11.73
N VAL A 63 -5.74 18.30 11.53
CA VAL A 63 -6.89 17.75 12.26
C VAL A 63 -6.60 17.68 13.77
N ALA A 64 -5.38 17.30 14.15
CA ALA A 64 -4.97 17.28 15.55
C ALA A 64 -4.95 18.70 16.16
N ALA A 65 -4.42 19.69 15.43
CA ALA A 65 -4.41 21.09 15.87
C ALA A 65 -5.82 21.69 16.02
N GLU A 66 -6.78 21.21 15.24
CA GLU A 66 -8.21 21.57 15.35
C GLU A 66 -8.93 20.89 16.53
N GLY A 67 -8.26 20.00 17.28
CA GLY A 67 -8.84 19.27 18.42
C GLY A 67 -9.84 18.18 18.00
N ARG A 68 -9.77 17.73 16.75
CA ARG A 68 -10.71 16.80 16.11
C ARG A 68 -10.31 15.34 16.35
N LEU A 69 -10.35 14.93 17.62
CA LEU A 69 -9.76 13.67 18.10
C LEU A 69 -10.29 12.42 17.37
N GLU A 70 -11.59 12.31 17.10
CA GLU A 70 -12.13 11.11 16.45
C GLU A 70 -11.62 10.93 15.01
N GLU A 71 -11.34 12.04 14.33
CA GLU A 71 -10.84 12.06 12.96
C GLU A 71 -9.34 11.82 12.94
N GLU A 72 -8.60 12.40 13.88
CA GLU A 72 -7.19 12.09 14.13
C GLU A 72 -6.99 10.58 14.34
N MET A 73 -7.79 9.96 15.23
CA MET A 73 -7.76 8.52 15.47
C MET A 73 -7.96 7.72 14.19
N TYR A 74 -8.95 8.09 13.36
CA TYR A 74 -9.19 7.41 12.10
C TYR A 74 -8.01 7.58 11.12
N LEU A 75 -7.46 8.79 10.99
CA LEU A 75 -6.35 9.03 10.08
C LEU A 75 -5.08 8.25 10.44
N THR A 76 -4.88 7.86 11.71
CA THR A 76 -3.80 6.92 12.06
C THR A 76 -3.97 5.56 11.38
N THR A 77 -5.21 5.06 11.29
CA THR A 77 -5.50 3.80 10.60
C THR A 77 -5.37 3.96 9.09
N PHE A 78 -5.75 5.13 8.56
CA PHE A 78 -5.57 5.45 7.14
C PHE A 78 -4.09 5.41 6.76
N LEU A 79 -3.22 6.11 7.50
CA LEU A 79 -1.77 6.10 7.29
C LEU A 79 -1.19 4.68 7.35
N PHE A 80 -1.66 3.87 8.30
CA PHE A 80 -1.23 2.47 8.41
C PHE A 80 -1.66 1.62 7.21
N GLU A 81 -2.86 1.81 6.66
CA GLU A 81 -3.28 1.11 5.44
C GLU A 81 -2.41 1.50 4.24
N GLU A 82 -2.13 2.79 4.03
CA GLU A 82 -1.28 3.20 2.90
C GLU A 82 0.15 2.65 3.04
N ALA A 83 0.70 2.65 4.25
CA ALA A 83 2.00 2.01 4.51
C ALA A 83 1.99 0.51 4.18
N LYS A 84 0.88 -0.20 4.44
CA LYS A 84 0.72 -1.60 4.04
C LYS A 84 0.57 -1.76 2.53
N HIS A 85 -0.08 -0.83 1.83
CA HIS A 85 -0.14 -0.85 0.37
C HIS A 85 1.25 -0.68 -0.23
N THR A 86 2.05 0.27 0.28
CA THR A 86 3.46 0.45 -0.08
C THR A 86 4.27 -0.83 0.14
N ASP A 87 4.14 -1.49 1.30
CA ASP A 87 4.80 -2.76 1.59
C ASP A 87 4.35 -3.87 0.61
N PHE A 88 3.04 -4.00 0.37
CA PHE A 88 2.48 -4.98 -0.56
C PHE A 88 3.06 -4.86 -1.97
N PHE A 89 3.02 -3.66 -2.56
CA PHE A 89 3.52 -3.47 -3.92
C PHE A 89 5.04 -3.64 -3.98
N ARG A 90 5.78 -3.23 -2.94
CA ARG A 90 7.22 -3.47 -2.87
C ARG A 90 7.54 -4.96 -2.87
N ARG A 91 6.81 -5.75 -2.06
CA ARG A 91 6.95 -7.20 -2.02
C ARG A 91 6.62 -7.85 -3.35
N PHE A 92 5.58 -7.40 -4.05
CA PHE A 92 5.30 -7.89 -5.41
C PHE A 92 6.47 -7.58 -6.37
N LEU A 93 7.01 -6.36 -6.36
CA LEU A 93 8.13 -5.99 -7.22
C LEU A 93 9.38 -6.84 -6.94
N ASP A 94 9.65 -7.13 -5.67
CA ASP A 94 10.81 -7.93 -5.23
C ASP A 94 10.62 -9.43 -5.47
N GLU A 95 9.50 -10.00 -5.07
CA GLU A 95 9.25 -11.45 -5.05
C GLU A 95 8.73 -11.99 -6.38
N VAL A 96 8.03 -11.18 -7.18
CA VAL A 96 7.40 -11.58 -8.44
C VAL A 96 8.14 -11.01 -9.64
N ALA A 97 8.25 -9.68 -9.71
CA ALA A 97 8.79 -9.02 -10.90
C ALA A 97 10.33 -9.09 -11.00
N GLY A 98 11.02 -9.31 -9.88
CA GLY A 98 12.48 -9.26 -9.79
C GLY A 98 13.04 -7.87 -10.11
N ALA A 99 12.21 -6.84 -9.99
CA ALA A 99 12.52 -5.47 -10.32
C ALA A 99 12.89 -4.74 -9.02
N LEU A 100 14.18 -4.79 -8.66
CA LEU A 100 14.72 -3.92 -7.62
C LEU A 100 14.63 -2.47 -8.10
N CYS A 101 13.60 -1.73 -7.66
CA CYS A 101 13.64 -0.27 -7.71
C CYS A 101 14.75 0.21 -6.76
N PHE A 102 15.71 0.96 -7.29
CA PHE A 102 16.76 1.70 -6.56
C PHE A 102 16.20 2.99 -5.97
#